data_AF-A0A8J7ZB88-F1
#
_entry.id   AF-A0A8J7ZB88-F1
#
_cell.length_a   1.000
_cell.length_b   1.000
_cell.length_c   1.000
_cell.angle_alpha   90.00
_cell.angle_beta   90.00
_cell.angle_gamma   90.00
#
_symmetry.space_group_name_H-M   'P 1'
#
loop_
_entity.id
_entity.type
_entity.pdbx_description
1 polymer ?
#
loop_
_entity_poly.entity_id
_entity_poly.type
_entity_poly.pdbx_seq_one_letter_code
_entity_poly.pdbx_strand_id
1 'polypeptide(L)' 'MPKFDLVSRGPILEYIKEYTNGLNIANDLKDQIIQYFEEKLLEEINRFCDLSQEVTDLQGKRTIQERDWKFIRKRLE' A
#
# COMPACT_ATOMS: atom_id res chain seq x y z
N MET A 1 -16.31 -0.20 -8.96
CA MET A 1 -15.77 -0.30 -7.58
C MET A 1 -15.79 1.08 -6.96
N PRO A 2 -16.06 1.23 -5.65
CA PRO A 2 -16.00 2.55 -5.01
C PRO A 2 -14.60 3.13 -5.17
N LYS A 3 -14.51 4.43 -5.51
CA LYS A 3 -13.25 5.17 -5.52
C LYS A 3 -12.91 5.49 -4.06
N PHE A 4 -12.09 4.66 -3.44
CA PHE A 4 -11.48 5.00 -2.15
C PHE A 4 -10.17 5.71 -2.45
N ASP A 5 -9.99 6.91 -1.90
CA ASP A 5 -8.67 7.54 -1.86
C ASP A 5 -7.86 6.76 -0.80
N LEU A 6 -6.98 5.87 -1.25
CA LEU A 6 -6.23 4.98 -0.35
C LEU A 6 -5.12 5.75 0.39
N VAL A 7 -4.69 6.88 -0.17
CA VAL A 7 -3.60 7.70 0.36
C VAL A 7 -3.95 9.17 0.36
N SER A 8 -3.48 9.87 1.39
CA SER A 8 -3.60 11.33 1.46
C SER A 8 -2.59 12.00 0.53
N ARG A 9 -3.09 12.84 -0.39
CA ARG A 9 -2.28 13.55 -1.38
C ARG A 9 -1.21 14.46 -0.76
N GLY A 10 -1.58 15.20 0.29
CA GLY A 10 -0.72 16.18 0.94
C GLY A 10 0.62 15.58 1.41
N PRO A 11 0.59 14.58 2.32
CA PRO A 11 1.81 13.95 2.82
C PRO A 11 2.72 13.40 1.72
N ILE A 12 2.18 12.73 0.70
CA ILE A 12 3.00 12.19 -0.40
C ILE A 12 3.74 13.30 -1.14
N LEU A 13 3.04 14.39 -1.48
CA LEU A 13 3.65 15.51 -2.19
C LEU A 13 4.65 16.28 -1.31
N GLU A 14 4.42 16.36 -0.01
CA GLU A 14 5.38 16.91 0.97
C GLU A 14 6.66 16.06 1.02
N TYR A 15 6.52 14.73 1.11
CA TYR A 15 7.66 13.81 1.05
C TYR A 15 8.44 13.97 -0.26
N ILE A 16 7.77 14.01 -1.41
CA ILE A 16 8.47 14.21 -2.69
C ILE A 16 9.24 15.53 -2.66
N LYS A 17 8.61 16.62 -2.20
CA LYS A 17 9.24 17.93 -2.12
C LYS A 17 10.48 17.94 -1.21
N GLU A 18 10.41 17.28 -0.05
CA GLU A 18 11.53 17.15 0.89
C GLU A 18 12.71 16.39 0.27
N TYR A 19 12.45 15.25 -0.37
CA TYR A 19 13.50 14.39 -0.91
C TYR A 19 14.10 14.88 -2.24
N THR A 20 13.44 15.82 -2.90
CA THR A 20 13.86 16.37 -4.20
C THR A 20 14.36 17.82 -4.11
N ASN A 21 14.63 18.32 -2.91
CA ASN A 21 15.06 19.70 -2.65
C ASN A 21 14.11 20.76 -3.25
N GLY A 22 12.80 20.53 -3.13
CA GLY A 22 11.78 21.51 -3.54
C GLY A 22 11.28 21.38 -4.98
N LEU A 23 11.39 20.20 -5.61
CA LEU A 23 10.86 19.95 -6.95
C LEU A 23 9.40 20.41 -7.06
N ASN A 24 9.12 21.26 -8.04
CA ASN A 24 7.76 21.69 -8.32
C ASN A 24 7.13 20.76 -9.36
N ILE A 25 6.10 20.02 -8.96
CA ILE A 25 5.38 19.09 -9.82
C ILE A 25 4.16 19.81 -10.42
N ALA A 26 3.97 19.67 -11.73
CA ALA A 26 2.79 20.20 -12.42
C ALA A 26 1.49 19.57 -11.88
N ASN A 27 0.41 20.35 -11.80
CA ASN A 27 -0.81 19.88 -11.11
C ASN A 27 -1.44 18.64 -11.76
N ASP A 28 -1.37 18.51 -13.08
CA ASP A 28 -1.82 17.35 -13.85
C ASP A 28 -0.97 16.09 -13.59
N LEU A 29 0.32 16.26 -13.28
CA LEU A 29 1.20 15.16 -12.89
C LEU A 29 1.01 14.73 -11.44
N LYS A 30 0.60 15.65 -10.53
CA LYS A 30 0.31 15.28 -9.14
C LYS A 30 -0.77 14.22 -9.07
N ASP A 31 -1.85 14.38 -9.82
CA ASP A 31 -2.94 13.40 -9.84
C ASP A 31 -2.48 12.04 -10.39
N GLN A 32 -1.65 12.03 -11.44
CA GLN A 32 -1.08 10.79 -12.01
C GLN A 32 -0.13 10.07 -11.04
N ILE A 33 0.72 10.83 -10.33
CA ILE A 33 1.63 10.29 -9.32
C ILE A 33 0.85 9.65 -8.18
N ILE A 34 -0.19 10.32 -7.69
CA ILE A 34 -1.05 9.78 -6.63
C ILE A 34 -1.74 8.50 -7.11
N GLN A 35 -2.32 8.52 -8.31
CA GLN A 35 -2.96 7.34 -8.89
C GLN A 35 -1.98 6.17 -8.99
N TYR A 36 -0.75 6.40 -9.45
CA TYR A 36 0.28 5.37 -9.50
C TYR A 36 0.57 4.74 -8.13
N PHE A 37 0.70 5.57 -7.08
CA PHE A 37 0.91 5.06 -5.72
C PHE A 37 -0.29 4.30 -5.18
N GLU A 38 -1.51 4.72 -5.50
CA GLU A 38 -2.73 4.00 -5.12
C GLU A 38 -2.82 2.64 -5.80
N GLU A 39 -2.50 2.57 -7.09
CA GLU A 39 -2.45 1.30 -7.84
C GLU A 39 -1.42 0.33 -7.22
N LYS A 40 -0.22 0.82 -6.91
CA LYS A 40 0.82 0.01 -6.25
C LYS A 40 0.44 -0.42 -4.84
N LEU A 41 -0.17 0.46 -4.06
CA LEU A 41 -0.65 0.12 -2.73
C LEU A 41 -1.77 -0.92 -2.79
N LEU A 42 -2.67 -0.83 -3.76
CA LEU A 42 -3.74 -1.80 -3.95
C LEU A 42 -3.20 -3.19 -4.34
N GLU A 43 -2.21 -3.24 -5.22
CA GLU A 43 -1.49 -4.48 -5.54
C GLU A 43 -0.91 -5.13 -4.27
N GLU A 44 -0.23 -4.34 -3.42
CA GLU A 44 0.35 -4.84 -2.17
C GLU A 44 -0.70 -5.26 -1.13
N ILE A 45 -1.81 -4.52 -0.99
CA ILE A 45 -2.93 -4.89 -0.13
C ILE A 45 -3.51 -6.23 -0.57
N ASN A 46 -3.72 -6.42 -1.88
CA ASN A 46 -4.25 -7.69 -2.40
C ASN A 46 -3.29 -8.85 -2.11
N ARG A 47 -1.99 -8.70 -2.37
CA ARG A 47 -0.98 -9.71 -2.03
C ARG A 47 -0.99 -10.06 -0.54
N PHE A 48 -1.08 -9.04 0.33
CA PHE A 48 -1.19 -9.24 1.77
C PHE A 48 -2.47 -10.01 2.15
N CYS A 49 -3.61 -9.62 1.58
CA CYS A 49 -4.91 -10.25 1.84
C CYS A 49 -4.92 -11.72 1.41
N ASP A 50 -4.42 -12.03 0.22
CA ASP A 50 -4.36 -13.41 -0.31
C ASP A 50 -3.51 -14.32 0.60
N LEU A 51 -2.29 -13.87 0.94
CA LEU A 51 -1.41 -14.63 1.85
C LEU A 51 -2.00 -14.77 3.25
N SER A 52 -2.65 -13.72 3.74
CA SER A 52 -3.32 -13.76 5.05
C SER A 52 -4.44 -14.78 5.06
N GLN A 53 -5.26 -14.82 4.00
CA GLN A 53 -6.36 -15.76 3.84
C GLN A 53 -5.85 -17.20 3.83
N GLU A 54 -4.81 -17.49 3.03
CA GLU A 54 -4.16 -18.80 2.99
C GLU A 54 -3.70 -19.26 4.38
N VAL A 55 -3.03 -18.39 5.13
CA VAL A 55 -2.54 -18.72 6.47
C VAL A 55 -3.69 -18.97 7.45
N THR A 56 -4.73 -18.14 7.41
CA THR A 56 -5.89 -18.27 8.30
C THR A 56 -6.71 -19.53 8.03
N ASP A 57 -6.87 -19.89 6.76
CA ASP A 57 -7.61 -21.09 6.33
C ASP A 57 -6.90 -22.37 6.76
N LEU A 58 -5.56 -22.42 6.64
CA LEU A 58 -4.75 -23.55 7.11
C LEU A 58 -4.82 -23.72 8.65
N GLN A 59 -4.97 -22.62 9.40
CA GLN A 59 -5.03 -22.66 10.86
C GLN A 59 -6.46 -22.81 11.42
N GLY A 60 -7.49 -22.64 10.58
CA GLY A 60 -8.89 -22.59 11.01
C GLY A 60 -9.22 -21.41 11.95
N LYS A 61 -8.44 -20.33 11.88
CA LYS A 61 -8.58 -19.13 12.73
C LYS A 61 -8.91 -17.92 11.89
N ARG A 62 -9.52 -16.88 12.47
CA ARG A 62 -9.85 -15.61 11.78
C ARG A 62 -9.05 -14.40 12.30
N THR A 63 -7.91 -14.63 12.92
CA THR A 63 -7.07 -13.58 13.50
C THR A 63 -5.62 -13.84 13.16
N ILE A 64 -4.96 -12.85 12.55
CA ILE A 64 -3.53 -12.87 12.25
C ILE A 64 -2.77 -12.58 13.55
N GLN A 65 -1.87 -13.47 13.94
CA GLN A 65 -0.97 -13.28 15.08
C GLN A 65 0.40 -12.77 14.61
N GLU A 66 1.23 -12.27 15.53
CA GLU A 66 2.56 -11.75 15.21
C GLU A 66 3.43 -12.77 14.44
N ARG A 67 3.33 -14.06 14.79
CA ARG A 67 4.04 -15.15 14.10
C ARG A 67 3.59 -15.30 12.64
N ASP A 68 2.31 -15.07 12.37
CA ASP A 68 1.71 -15.20 11.05
C ASP A 68 2.15 -14.00 10.19
N TRP A 69 2.16 -12.80 10.78
CA TRP A 69 2.74 -11.62 10.14
C TRP A 69 4.21 -11.81 9.75
N LYS A 70 5.05 -12.36 10.64
CA LYS A 70 6.46 -12.64 10.31
C LYS A 70 6.60 -13.58 9.11
N PHE A 71 5.71 -14.57 8.99
CA PHE A 71 5.68 -15.48 7.85
C PHE A 71 5.21 -14.79 6.57
N ILE A 72 4.09 -14.05 6.63
CA ILE A 72 3.51 -13.30 5.50
C ILE A 72 4.52 -12.28 4.96
N ARG A 73 5.17 -11.52 5.85
CA ARG A 73 6.19 -10.54 5.47
C ARG A 73 7.34 -11.17 4.69
N LYS A 74 7.85 -12.32 5.14
CA LYS A 74 8.92 -13.05 4.44
C LYS A 74 8.51 -13.51 3.03
N ARG A 75 7.20 -13.65 2.75
CA ARG A 75 6.66 -14.01 1.43
C ARG A 75 6.44 -12.79 0.53
N LEU A 76 6.35 -11.59 1.11
CA LEU A 76 6.16 -10.34 0.38
C LEU A 76 7.50 -9.74 -0.09
N GLU A 77 8.58 -10.00 0.64
CA GLU A 77 9.99 -9.70 0.30
C GLU A 77 10.50 -10.55 -0.89
#